data_AF-A0A7V9R3I2-F1
#
_entry.id   AF-A0A7V9R3I2-F1
#
_cell.length_a   1.000
_cell.length_b   1.000
_cell.length_c   1.000
_cell.angle_alpha   90.00
_cell.angle_beta   90.00
_cell.angle_gamma   90.00
#
_symmetry.space_group_name_H-M   'P 1'
#
loop_
_entity.id
_entity.type
_entity.pdbx_description
1 polymer ?
#
loop_
_entity_poly.entity_id
_entity_poly.type
_entity_poly.pdbx_seq_one_letter_code
_entity_poly.pdbx_strand_id
1 'polypeptide(L)' 'MTHRYWPMFDIRITTPDLELRHLTEADLSSVADILPADAEQDPAATTYDGLDAARNRGAVIHQEYWRARGGWRP' A
#
# COMPACT_ATOMS: atom_id res chain seq x y z
N MET A 1 -11.71 -15.17 -13.27
CA MET A 1 -12.03 -14.14 -12.25
C MET A 1 -12.15 -14.86 -10.93
N THR A 2 -11.21 -14.61 -10.01
CA THR A 2 -11.19 -15.25 -8.70
C THR A 2 -12.08 -14.50 -7.69
N HIS A 3 -12.41 -13.22 -7.97
CA HIS A 3 -13.20 -12.36 -7.11
C HIS A 3 -14.54 -11.94 -7.76
N ARG A 4 -15.56 -12.82 -7.68
CA ARG A 4 -16.88 -12.65 -8.34
C ARG A 4 -17.54 -11.28 -8.16
N TYR A 5 -17.42 -10.69 -6.96
CA TYR A 5 -18.09 -9.45 -6.59
C TYR A 5 -17.14 -8.25 -6.47
N TRP A 6 -15.83 -8.48 -6.61
CA TRP A 6 -14.82 -7.43 -6.55
C TRP A 6 -13.76 -7.65 -7.64
N PRO A 7 -14.12 -7.42 -8.91
CA PRO A 7 -13.28 -7.76 -10.05
C PRO A 7 -11.99 -6.94 -10.11
N MET A 8 -11.89 -5.83 -9.37
CA MET A 8 -10.70 -4.98 -9.29
C MET A 8 -9.43 -5.75 -8.90
N PHE A 9 -9.53 -6.74 -8.03
CA PHE A 9 -8.39 -7.57 -7.61
C PHE A 9 -7.87 -8.50 -8.72
N ASP A 10 -8.66 -8.73 -9.77
CA ASP A 10 -8.26 -9.50 -10.94
C ASP A 10 -7.70 -8.60 -12.07
N ILE A 11 -7.75 -7.26 -11.94
CA ILE A 11 -7.22 -6.35 -12.97
C ILE A 11 -5.68 -6.46 -13.01
N ARG A 12 -5.15 -6.65 -14.22
CA ARG A 12 -3.72 -6.69 -14.53
C ARG A 12 -3.45 -5.78 -15.73
N ILE A 13 -2.43 -4.94 -15.62
CA ILE A 13 -1.92 -4.13 -16.72
C ILE A 13 -0.48 -4.59 -16.95
N THR A 14 -0.19 -5.10 -18.13
CA THR A 14 1.09 -5.73 -18.43
C THR A 14 1.83 -4.99 -19.54
N THR A 15 3.15 -5.00 -19.42
CA THR A 15 4.14 -4.66 -20.46
C THR A 15 5.12 -5.85 -20.54
N PRO A 16 6.11 -5.86 -21.46
CA PRO A 16 7.07 -6.97 -21.54
C PRO A 16 7.81 -7.27 -20.22
N ASP A 17 8.14 -6.22 -19.45
CA ASP A 17 9.01 -6.35 -18.27
C ASP A 17 8.29 -6.08 -16.94
N LEU A 18 7.04 -5.58 -16.98
CA LEU A 18 6.33 -5.13 -15.78
C LEU A 18 4.86 -5.58 -15.80
N GLU A 19 4.38 -5.98 -14.64
CA GLU A 19 2.97 -6.16 -14.33
C GLU A 19 2.56 -5.16 -13.23
N LEU A 20 1.52 -4.39 -13.50
CA LEU A 20 0.79 -3.65 -12.49
C LEU A 20 -0.46 -4.44 -12.12
N ARG A 21 -0.64 -4.65 -10.83
CA ARG A 21 -1.80 -5.31 -10.24
C ARG A 21 -2.26 -4.57 -9.00
N HIS A 22 -3.48 -4.86 -8.56
CA HIS A 22 -3.97 -4.32 -7.30
C HIS A 22 -3.07 -4.77 -6.13
N LEU A 23 -2.73 -3.83 -5.26
CA LEU A 23 -1.97 -4.07 -4.04
C LEU A 23 -2.80 -4.91 -3.06
N THR A 24 -2.19 -5.92 -2.46
CA THR A 24 -2.82 -6.75 -1.42
C THR A 24 -2.09 -6.57 -0.10
N GLU A 25 -2.73 -7.03 0.98
CA GLU A 25 -2.13 -6.96 2.31
C GLU A 25 -0.80 -7.74 2.40
N ALA A 26 -0.65 -8.83 1.63
CA ALA A 26 0.58 -9.61 1.57
C ALA A 26 1.76 -8.86 0.95
N ASP A 27 1.50 -7.76 0.24
CA ASP A 27 2.53 -6.97 -0.45
C ASP A 27 3.07 -5.82 0.42
N LEU A 28 2.42 -5.50 1.54
CA LEU A 28 2.68 -4.26 2.29
C LEU A 28 4.08 -4.19 2.87
N SER A 29 4.62 -5.30 3.39
CA SER A 29 6.00 -5.34 3.88
C SER A 29 6.99 -5.02 2.76
N SER A 30 6.84 -5.67 1.60
CA SER A 30 7.71 -5.44 0.45
C SER A 30 7.63 -3.99 -0.04
N VAL A 31 6.44 -3.38 -0.06
CA VAL A 31 6.27 -1.97 -0.43
C VAL A 31 6.90 -1.04 0.61
N ALA A 32 6.75 -1.33 1.90
CA ALA A 32 7.36 -0.56 2.97
C ALA A 32 8.90 -0.60 2.92
N ASP A 33 9.48 -1.75 2.58
CA ASP A 33 10.93 -1.94 2.51
C ASP A 33 11.59 -1.20 1.34
N ILE A 34 10.86 -0.99 0.22
CA ILE A 34 11.39 -0.29 -0.97
C ILE A 34 11.09 1.21 -0.97
N LEU A 35 10.28 1.72 -0.04
CA LEU A 35 9.88 3.13 -0.03
C LEU A 35 11.10 4.02 0.27
N PRO A 36 11.45 4.95 -0.61
CA PRO A 36 12.63 5.79 -0.41
C PRO A 36 12.39 6.82 0.70
N ALA A 37 13.46 7.26 1.35
CA ALA A 37 13.37 8.13 2.52
C ALA A 37 12.88 9.56 2.21
N ASP A 38 13.00 9.98 0.95
CA ASP A 38 12.57 11.26 0.40
C ASP A 38 11.17 11.20 -0.23
N ALA A 39 10.49 10.05 -0.20
CA ALA A 39 9.08 9.98 -0.57
C ALA A 39 8.27 10.84 0.41
N GLU A 40 7.61 11.86 -0.12
CA GLU A 40 6.72 12.71 0.65
C GLU A 40 5.62 11.84 1.29
N GLN A 41 5.35 12.08 2.57
CA GLN A 41 4.30 11.42 3.34
C GLN A 41 3.33 12.47 3.85
N ASP A 42 2.12 12.03 4.20
CA ASP A 42 1.17 12.90 4.89
C ASP A 42 1.79 13.41 6.20
N PRO A 43 2.02 14.73 6.36
CA PRO A 43 2.61 15.29 7.58
C PRO A 43 1.69 15.15 8.80
N ALA A 44 0.41 14.87 8.59
CA ALA A 44 -0.55 14.60 9.67
C ALA A 44 -0.60 13.10 10.04
N ALA A 45 0.16 12.24 9.38
CA ALA A 45 0.18 10.82 9.69
C ALA A 45 0.73 10.56 11.09
N THR A 46 0.08 9.64 11.82
CA THR A 46 0.51 9.26 13.17
C THR A 46 1.87 8.57 13.13
N THR A 47 2.84 9.12 13.86
CA THR A 47 4.11 8.47 14.17
C THR A 47 4.09 7.90 15.59
N TYR A 48 4.85 6.82 15.81
CA TYR A 48 4.96 6.16 17.11
C TYR A 48 6.34 6.36 17.71
N ASP A 49 6.36 6.77 18.97
CA ASP A 49 7.58 6.85 19.77
C ASP A 49 8.22 5.46 19.88
N GLY A 50 9.55 5.40 19.71
CA GLY A 50 10.32 4.15 19.75
C GLY A 50 10.48 3.44 18.40
N LEU A 51 9.81 3.90 17.34
CA LEU A 51 10.10 3.48 15.97
C LEU A 51 11.07 4.47 15.29
N ASP A 52 12.00 3.94 14.50
CA ASP A 52 12.81 4.78 13.61
C ASP A 52 11.97 5.34 12.44
N ALA A 53 12.55 6.24 11.66
CA ALA A 53 11.86 6.89 10.55
C ALA A 53 11.38 5.89 9.48
N ALA A 54 12.14 4.83 9.20
CA ALA A 54 11.78 3.83 8.20
C ALA A 54 10.58 3.00 8.65
N ARG A 55 10.57 2.56 9.91
CA ARG A 55 9.46 1.82 10.53
C ARG A 55 8.21 2.69 10.66
N ASN A 56 8.36 3.97 10.97
CA ASN A 56 7.23 4.91 10.97
C ASN A 56 6.63 5.06 9.56
N ARG A 57 7.45 5.23 8.51
CA ARG A 57 6.95 5.24 7.12
C ARG A 57 6.23 3.95 6.75
N GLY A 58 6.78 2.79 7.14
CA GLY A 58 6.14 1.50 6.93
C GLY A 58 4.78 1.39 7.63
N ALA A 59 4.68 1.87 8.87
CA ALA A 59 3.42 1.91 9.61
C ALA A 59 2.36 2.80 8.92
N VAL A 60 2.77 3.95 8.38
CA VAL A 60 1.88 4.84 7.61
C VAL A 60 1.32 4.12 6.38
N ILE A 61 2.16 3.44 5.59
CA ILE A 61 1.70 2.68 4.40
C ILE A 61 0.64 1.65 4.78
N HIS A 62 0.85 0.89 5.86
CA HIS A 62 -0.12 -0.11 6.31
C HIS A 62 -1.45 0.53 6.74
N GLN A 63 -1.40 1.67 7.42
CA GLN A 63 -2.59 2.39 7.83
C GLN A 63 -3.36 2.97 6.65
N GLU A 64 -2.67 3.59 5.69
CA GLU A 64 -3.29 4.14 4.49
C GLU A 64 -3.93 3.04 3.62
N TYR A 65 -3.30 1.87 3.51
CA TYR A 65 -3.91 0.72 2.83
C TYR A 65 -5.26 0.36 3.44
N TRP A 66 -5.33 0.22 4.77
CA TRP A 66 -6.57 -0.12 5.45
C TRP A 66 -7.61 1.00 5.38
N ARG A 67 -7.17 2.26 5.46
CA ARG A 67 -8.04 3.42 5.30
C ARG A 67 -8.66 3.47 3.91
N ALA A 68 -7.86 3.31 2.86
CA ALA A 68 -8.32 3.28 1.48
C ALA A 68 -9.28 2.11 1.23
N ARG A 69 -8.96 0.92 1.78
CA ARG A 69 -9.80 -0.28 1.63
C ARG A 69 -11.13 -0.17 2.39
N GLY A 70 -11.09 0.29 3.64
CA GLY A 70 -12.28 0.43 4.49
C GLY A 70 -13.15 1.63 4.14
N GLY A 71 -12.55 2.68 3.58
CA GLY A 71 -13.23 3.90 3.14
C GLY A 71 -13.74 3.86 1.70
N TRP A 72 -13.50 2.77 0.97
CA TRP A 72 -13.88 2.66 -0.44
C TRP A 72 -15.37 2.91 -0.66
N ARG A 73 -15.68 3.77 -1.64
CA ARG A 73 -17.04 4.05 -2.13
C ARG A 73 -17.01 4.00 -3.67
N PRO A 74 -18.06 3.47 -4.32
CA PRO A 74 -18.16 3.43 -5.77
C PRO A 74 -18.29 4.83 -6.40
#